data_AF-A0A261XY10-F1
#
_entry.id   AF-A0A261XY10-F1
#
_cell.length_a   1.000
_cell.length_b   1.000
_cell.length_c   1.000
_cell.angle_alpha   90.00
_cell.angle_beta   90.00
_cell.angle_gamma   90.00
#
_symmetry.space_group_name_H-M   'P 1'
#
loop_
_entity.id
_entity.type
_entity.pdbx_description
1 polymer ?
#
loop_
_entity_poly.entity_id
_entity_poly.type
_entity_poly.pdbx_seq_one_letter_code
_entity_poly.pdbx_strand_id
1 'polypeptide(L)'
;MVVRSNNNPFLNDSEISLFKRDFIHLFIPRMALEATSSRADPFPMSLLRQFVSGPSLDGEYYTNWLDLWGPSQPYQAATPSSLNQTTYDLDWILSHGNSFSLYMFHGGISWGYQSGADWGTALTPMTTSYDYGAPLDEKTIKKHLPKATVLPSVPKTAPMVSLPAMNLVASGQLFDMLPSPTTKAQPINMEALGQNTGLVLYRTTIASDAQGNLVPEDYPRDRILVYVNGKRTGIFDAIYPLPKNLTLSLRKGDTLDPLVENLGRVNYDSRIPDQRKGIVGTITVDQHTLTYWSMYSLPLDQPPTMKSSNAKSDSPVFYFRGL
;
A
#
# COMPACT_ATOMS: atom_id res chain seq x y z
N MET A 1 24.12 -5.18 0.53
CA MET A 1 24.60 -5.98 1.66
C MET A 1 26.13 -6.01 1.65
N VAL A 2 26.80 -5.30 2.54
CA VAL A 2 28.25 -5.45 2.76
C VAL A 2 28.42 -6.32 4.00
N VAL A 3 28.60 -7.63 3.83
CA VAL A 3 28.81 -8.55 4.96
C VAL A 3 30.29 -8.85 5.09
N ARG A 4 30.89 -8.47 6.22
CA ARG A 4 32.24 -8.93 6.59
C ARG A 4 32.13 -10.21 7.42
N SER A 5 31.82 -11.33 6.77
CA SER A 5 31.85 -12.66 7.37
C SER A 5 32.21 -13.70 6.32
N ASN A 6 33.19 -14.57 6.61
CA ASN A 6 33.60 -15.67 5.73
C ASN A 6 32.65 -16.88 5.80
N ASN A 7 31.65 -16.88 6.70
CA ASN A 7 30.69 -17.97 6.86
C ASN A 7 29.27 -17.39 6.91
N ASN A 8 28.34 -17.98 6.15
CA ASN A 8 26.94 -17.57 6.05
C ASN A 8 26.16 -17.94 7.33
N PRO A 9 25.72 -16.97 8.17
CA PRO A 9 24.75 -17.22 9.23
C PRO A 9 23.34 -16.85 8.73
N PHE A 10 22.30 -17.52 9.25
CA PHE A 10 20.92 -17.06 9.10
C PHE A 10 20.72 -15.82 10.00
N LEU A 11 20.10 -14.77 9.48
CA LEU A 11 19.79 -13.51 10.17
C LEU A 11 18.27 -13.34 10.27
N ASN A 12 17.79 -12.61 11.29
CA ASN A 12 16.39 -12.34 11.50
C ASN A 12 16.16 -10.90 12.01
N ASP A 13 15.56 -10.07 11.16
CA ASP A 13 15.16 -8.73 11.50
C ASP A 13 13.98 -8.76 12.50
N SER A 14 14.19 -8.19 13.68
CA SER A 14 13.11 -7.85 14.61
C SER A 14 13.34 -6.43 15.11
N GLU A 15 12.33 -5.57 14.97
CA GLU A 15 12.40 -4.18 15.43
C GLU A 15 12.80 -4.08 16.90
N ILE A 16 13.74 -3.18 17.20
CA ILE A 16 14.08 -2.82 18.58
C ILE A 16 13.07 -1.77 19.05
N SER A 17 11.82 -2.20 19.17
CA SER A 17 10.85 -1.57 20.05
C SER A 17 10.14 -2.69 20.79
N LEU A 18 10.12 -2.59 22.13
CA LEU A 18 9.68 -3.62 23.08
C LEU A 18 10.79 -4.63 23.49
N PHE A 19 11.53 -4.24 24.52
CA PHE A 19 11.88 -5.23 25.55
C PHE A 19 10.57 -5.93 25.96
N LYS A 20 10.46 -7.21 25.56
CA LYS A 20 9.34 -8.16 25.74
C LYS A 20 8.31 -8.20 24.60
N ARG A 21 8.56 -9.04 23.61
CA ARG A 21 7.89 -10.35 23.47
C ARG A 21 8.55 -11.18 22.37
N ASP A 22 8.72 -12.46 22.68
CA ASP A 22 9.07 -13.57 21.78
C ASP A 22 10.51 -13.64 21.26
N PHE A 23 11.44 -13.92 22.20
CA PHE A 23 12.72 -14.56 21.88
C PHE A 23 12.46 -15.95 21.30
N ILE A 24 12.66 -16.12 19.99
CA ILE A 24 13.01 -17.43 19.45
C ILE A 24 14.44 -17.72 19.90
N HIS A 25 14.57 -18.51 20.97
CA HIS A 25 15.85 -19.10 21.37
C HIS A 25 16.27 -20.14 20.32
N LEU A 26 16.96 -19.70 19.26
CA LEU A 26 17.98 -20.52 18.63
C LEU A 26 19.34 -20.09 19.17
N PHE A 27 19.88 -20.87 20.10
CA PHE A 27 21.27 -20.83 20.51
C PHE A 27 22.14 -21.23 19.31
N ILE A 28 22.51 -20.25 18.48
CA ILE A 28 23.65 -20.36 17.58
C ILE A 28 24.68 -19.32 18.04
N PRO A 29 25.80 -19.73 18.66
CA PRO A 29 26.88 -18.79 18.90
C PRO A 29 27.40 -18.34 17.53
N ARG A 30 27.26 -17.05 17.21
CA ARG A 30 27.59 -16.35 15.93
C ARG A 30 26.42 -15.93 15.03
N MET A 31 25.29 -15.49 15.56
CA MET A 31 24.36 -14.65 14.78
C MET A 31 24.88 -13.21 14.69
N ALA A 32 24.71 -12.57 13.53
CA ALA A 32 24.95 -11.12 13.44
C ALA A 32 23.83 -10.40 14.19
N LEU A 33 24.20 -9.32 14.87
CA LEU A 33 23.25 -8.48 15.60
C LEU A 33 22.57 -7.55 14.59
N GLU A 34 21.25 -7.54 14.53
CA GLU A 34 20.46 -6.72 13.62
C GLU A 34 19.73 -5.62 14.39
N ALA A 35 19.90 -4.36 13.99
CA ALA A 35 19.11 -3.23 14.48
C ALA A 35 18.50 -2.52 13.26
N THR A 36 17.27 -2.03 13.38
CA THR A 36 16.64 -1.14 12.38
C THR A 36 16.72 0.29 12.89
N SER A 37 17.18 1.22 12.06
CA SER A 37 17.31 2.62 12.48
C SER A 37 17.16 3.60 11.32
N SER A 38 16.49 4.73 11.57
CA SER A 38 16.51 5.93 10.69
C SER A 38 17.60 6.92 11.08
N ARG A 39 18.38 6.58 12.12
CA ARG A 39 19.53 7.30 12.64
C ARG A 39 20.48 6.28 13.24
N ALA A 40 21.76 6.33 12.91
CA ALA A 40 22.76 5.57 13.65
C ALA A 40 22.82 6.10 15.08
N ASP A 41 21.98 5.58 15.96
CA ASP A 41 22.09 5.84 17.39
C ASP A 41 23.26 4.98 17.90
N PRO A 42 24.36 5.60 18.39
CA PRO A 42 25.47 4.86 18.99
C PRO A 42 25.01 4.01 20.17
N PHE A 43 23.88 4.38 20.80
CA PHE A 43 23.38 3.78 22.03
C PHE A 43 22.88 2.33 21.85
N PRO A 44 21.95 1.99 20.92
CA PRO A 44 21.54 0.61 20.69
C PRO A 44 22.71 -0.29 20.31
N MET A 45 23.55 0.10 19.35
CA MET A 45 24.65 -0.77 18.90
C MET A 45 25.74 -0.98 19.98
N SER A 46 26.07 0.04 20.76
CA SER A 46 27.04 -0.10 21.87
C SER A 46 26.46 -0.84 23.08
N LEU A 47 25.17 -0.67 23.38
CA LEU A 47 24.46 -1.38 24.44
C LEU A 47 24.29 -2.87 24.09
N LEU A 48 23.92 -3.19 22.85
CA LEU A 48 23.71 -4.56 22.39
C LEU A 48 25.02 -5.39 22.38
N ARG A 49 26.17 -4.76 22.12
CA ARG A 49 27.50 -5.39 22.27
C ARG A 49 27.79 -5.86 23.69
N GLN A 50 27.08 -5.36 24.71
CA GLN A 50 27.19 -5.86 26.08
C GLN A 50 26.47 -7.19 26.30
N PHE A 51 25.54 -7.57 25.41
CA PHE A 51 24.67 -8.74 25.58
C PHE A 51 24.88 -9.84 24.53
N VAL A 52 25.54 -9.56 23.40
CA VAL A 52 25.67 -10.51 22.27
C VAL A 52 27.10 -10.54 21.70
N SER A 53 27.61 -11.73 21.36
CA SER A 53 28.92 -11.92 20.71
C SER A 53 28.75 -12.23 19.21
N GLY A 54 29.16 -11.31 18.32
CA GLY A 54 29.06 -11.48 16.86
C GLY A 54 29.30 -10.17 16.08
N PRO A 55 29.42 -10.22 14.74
CA PRO A 55 29.45 -9.00 13.92
C PRO A 55 28.13 -8.24 14.08
N SER A 56 28.17 -6.91 14.14
CA SER A 56 26.97 -6.08 14.19
C SER A 56 26.57 -5.59 12.80
N LEU A 57 25.27 -5.58 12.51
CA LEU A 57 24.64 -5.25 11.25
C LEU A 57 23.45 -4.31 11.53
N ASP A 58 23.33 -3.23 10.76
CA ASP A 58 22.06 -2.54 10.58
C ASP A 58 21.32 -3.20 9.39
N GLY A 59 20.27 -3.96 9.68
CA GLY A 59 19.56 -4.80 8.71
C GLY A 59 18.74 -3.99 7.71
N GLU A 60 18.23 -2.85 8.18
CA GLU A 60 17.47 -1.88 7.41
C GLU A 60 17.81 -0.47 7.89
N TYR A 61 18.85 0.12 7.30
CA TYR A 61 19.17 1.52 7.51
C TYR A 61 18.25 2.36 6.63
N TYR A 62 17.25 3.00 7.24
CA TYR A 62 16.26 3.78 6.52
C TYR A 62 16.86 5.10 6.02
N THR A 63 17.05 5.22 4.71
CA THR A 63 17.69 6.39 4.09
C THR A 63 16.77 7.61 4.04
N ASN A 64 15.47 7.36 3.94
CA ASN A 64 14.39 8.34 3.96
C ASN A 64 13.06 7.57 4.16
N TRP A 65 11.96 7.86 3.45
CA TRP A 65 10.66 7.24 3.73
C TRP A 65 9.73 7.15 2.52
N LEU A 66 8.58 6.48 2.72
CA LEU A 66 7.53 6.26 1.73
C LEU A 66 6.59 7.45 1.57
N ASP A 67 6.16 7.69 0.33
CA ASP A 67 5.05 8.60 0.05
C ASP A 67 3.70 7.93 0.30
N LEU A 68 2.78 8.69 0.90
CA LEU A 68 1.42 8.26 1.22
C LEU A 68 0.41 9.11 0.45
N TRP A 69 -0.73 8.53 0.06
CA TRP A 69 -1.81 9.29 -0.57
C TRP A 69 -2.53 10.20 0.44
N GLY A 70 -2.67 11.48 0.10
CA GLY A 70 -3.55 12.43 0.80
C GLY A 70 -3.02 13.87 0.76
N PRO A 71 -3.88 14.90 0.84
CA PRO A 71 -3.49 16.31 0.69
C PRO A 71 -2.61 16.81 1.84
N SER A 72 -2.61 16.13 2.98
CA SER A 72 -1.79 16.44 4.14
C SER A 72 -0.52 15.58 4.22
N GLN A 73 -0.31 14.65 3.29
CA GLN A 73 0.86 13.77 3.31
C GLN A 73 2.04 14.48 2.62
N PRO A 74 3.18 14.67 3.31
CA PRO A 74 4.33 15.30 2.71
C PRO A 74 4.96 14.37 1.67
N TYR A 75 5.49 14.97 0.60
CA TYR A 75 6.38 14.27 -0.32
C TYR A 75 7.73 14.03 0.35
N GLN A 76 8.18 12.78 0.39
CA GLN A 76 9.41 12.36 1.05
C GLN A 76 10.58 12.46 0.07
N ALA A 77 11.23 13.63 0.04
CA ALA A 77 12.45 13.85 -0.73
C ALA A 77 13.70 13.82 0.16
N ALA A 78 14.81 13.34 -0.39
CA ALA A 78 16.11 13.56 0.22
C ALA A 78 16.41 15.07 0.33
N THR A 79 16.86 15.52 1.50
CA THR A 79 17.26 16.90 1.75
C THR A 79 18.78 16.95 1.99
N PRO A 80 19.44 18.11 1.82
CA PRO A 80 20.86 18.24 2.17
C PRO A 80 21.15 17.80 3.62
N SER A 81 20.24 18.09 4.54
CA SER A 81 20.35 17.69 5.95
C SER A 81 20.24 16.17 6.13
N SER A 82 19.27 15.52 5.47
CA SER A 82 19.11 14.06 5.58
C SER A 82 20.29 13.32 4.94
N LEU A 83 20.79 13.79 3.80
CA LEU A 83 21.99 13.22 3.15
C LEU A 83 23.25 13.37 4.01
N ASN A 84 23.42 14.51 4.68
CA ASN A 84 24.52 14.73 5.62
C ASN A 84 24.41 13.78 6.82
N GLN A 85 23.20 13.58 7.36
CA GLN A 85 22.96 12.62 8.45
C GLN A 85 23.27 11.20 8.02
N THR A 86 22.76 10.75 6.87
CA THR A 86 23.08 9.43 6.31
C THR A 86 24.57 9.23 6.10
N THR A 87 25.26 10.24 5.59
CA THR A 87 26.72 10.18 5.42
C THR A 87 27.47 10.04 6.75
N TYR A 88 27.04 10.77 7.77
CA TYR A 88 27.60 10.69 9.11
C TYR A 88 27.37 9.31 9.75
N ASP A 89 26.14 8.81 9.66
CA ASP A 89 25.73 7.53 10.21
C ASP A 89 26.51 6.36 9.60
N LEU A 90 26.59 6.32 8.27
CA LEU A 90 27.33 5.28 7.55
C LEU A 90 28.84 5.36 7.84
N ASP A 91 29.39 6.56 8.06
CA ASP A 91 30.78 6.71 8.49
C ASP A 91 31.02 6.09 9.87
N TRP A 92 30.10 6.35 10.79
CA TRP A 92 30.17 5.82 12.15
C TRP A 92 30.06 4.29 12.12
N ILE A 93 29.06 3.74 11.42
CA ILE A 93 28.85 2.30 11.26
C ILE A 93 30.13 1.63 10.72
N LEU A 94 30.69 2.16 9.63
CA LEU A 94 31.88 1.58 8.98
C LEU A 94 33.16 1.73 9.81
N SER A 95 33.36 2.87 10.49
CA SER A 95 34.54 3.09 11.35
C SER A 95 34.58 2.20 12.59
N HIS A 96 33.44 1.67 13.03
CA HIS A 96 33.33 0.76 14.17
C HIS A 96 33.28 -0.72 13.77
N GLY A 97 33.53 -1.02 12.49
CA GLY A 97 33.55 -2.39 11.97
C GLY A 97 32.16 -3.03 11.86
N ASN A 98 31.10 -2.22 11.86
CA ASN A 98 29.73 -2.70 11.68
C ASN A 98 29.39 -2.83 10.18
N SER A 99 28.38 -3.64 9.89
CA SER A 99 27.80 -3.82 8.57
C SER A 99 26.46 -3.07 8.47
N PHE A 100 25.98 -2.82 7.26
CA PHE A 100 24.63 -2.25 7.04
C PHE A 100 24.01 -2.74 5.72
N SER A 101 22.70 -2.57 5.62
CA SER A 101 21.93 -2.63 4.38
C SER A 101 21.10 -1.35 4.23
N LEU A 102 21.13 -0.71 3.05
CA LEU A 102 20.39 0.52 2.81
C LEU A 102 18.95 0.20 2.41
N TYR A 103 18.01 0.69 3.20
CA TYR A 103 16.59 0.66 2.90
C TYR A 103 16.11 2.08 2.56
N MET A 104 15.88 2.46 1.32
CA MET A 104 16.14 1.71 0.09
C MET A 104 17.40 2.26 -0.59
N PHE A 105 18.26 1.38 -1.09
CA PHE A 105 19.29 1.78 -2.06
C PHE A 105 18.68 2.18 -3.40
N HIS A 106 17.65 1.44 -3.84
CA HIS A 106 16.79 1.77 -4.96
C HIS A 106 15.42 1.18 -4.68
N GLY A 107 14.37 2.00 -4.59
CA GLY A 107 13.05 1.49 -4.23
C GLY A 107 12.15 1.18 -5.44
N GLY A 108 12.19 1.98 -6.51
CA GLY A 108 11.49 1.65 -7.75
C GLY A 108 9.99 2.00 -7.74
N ILE A 109 9.15 1.05 -8.17
CA ILE A 109 7.71 1.28 -8.44
C ILE A 109 6.90 0.07 -7.96
N SER A 110 5.81 0.32 -7.23
CA SER A 110 4.79 -0.67 -6.87
C SER A 110 3.75 -0.77 -7.99
N TRP A 111 3.95 -1.68 -8.95
CA TRP A 111 3.10 -1.75 -10.14
C TRP A 111 1.68 -2.25 -9.85
N GLY A 112 0.70 -1.72 -10.60
CA GLY A 112 -0.70 -2.15 -10.50
C GLY A 112 -1.25 -1.99 -9.09
N TYR A 113 -1.74 -3.10 -8.51
CA TYR A 113 -2.32 -3.15 -7.16
C TYR A 113 -1.35 -3.74 -6.11
N GLN A 114 -0.04 -3.63 -6.32
CA GLN A 114 0.98 -4.15 -5.40
C GLN A 114 1.29 -3.21 -4.23
N SER A 115 0.81 -1.96 -4.27
CA SER A 115 1.02 -1.01 -3.17
C SER A 115 0.35 -1.51 -1.88
N GLY A 116 1.08 -1.39 -0.77
CA GLY A 116 0.54 -1.63 0.55
C GLY A 116 -0.16 -0.41 1.14
N ALA A 117 -0.56 -0.56 2.39
CA ALA A 117 -1.06 0.53 3.22
C ALA A 117 -0.54 0.38 4.64
N ASP A 118 -0.65 1.45 5.40
CA ASP A 118 -0.48 1.42 6.85
C ASP A 118 -1.80 1.76 7.54
N TRP A 119 -1.89 1.56 8.86
CA TRP A 119 -3.09 1.87 9.61
C TRP A 119 -2.81 2.48 11.00
N GLY A 120 -3.16 3.75 11.15
CA GLY A 120 -3.21 4.43 12.45
C GLY A 120 -4.64 4.67 12.91
N THR A 121 -5.06 5.93 12.90
CA THR A 121 -6.47 6.33 13.14
C THR A 121 -7.36 6.13 11.91
N ALA A 122 -6.75 6.08 10.73
CA ALA A 122 -7.36 5.90 9.42
C ALA A 122 -6.40 5.09 8.53
N LEU A 123 -6.88 4.63 7.38
CA LEU A 123 -6.06 3.97 6.38
C LEU A 123 -5.10 5.00 5.74
N THR A 124 -3.83 4.64 5.62
CA THR A 124 -2.83 5.44 4.90
C THR A 124 -2.23 4.60 3.77
N PRO A 125 -2.84 4.60 2.58
CA PRO A 125 -2.33 3.83 1.46
C PRO A 125 -1.05 4.46 0.89
N MET A 126 -0.08 3.61 0.57
CA MET A 126 1.19 4.00 -0.01
C MET A 126 0.98 4.38 -1.49
N THR A 127 1.77 5.31 -1.99
CA THR A 127 1.70 5.66 -3.41
C THR A 127 2.27 4.57 -4.31
N THR A 128 2.01 4.68 -5.62
CA THR A 128 2.62 3.81 -6.64
C THR A 128 4.13 4.00 -6.73
N SER A 129 4.61 5.23 -6.50
CA SER A 129 6.04 5.51 -6.44
C SER A 129 6.64 4.85 -5.22
N TYR A 130 7.71 4.09 -5.41
CA TYR A 130 8.53 3.58 -4.33
C TYR A 130 9.92 4.21 -4.40
N ASP A 131 10.03 5.46 -4.88
CA ASP A 131 11.30 6.19 -4.99
C ASP A 131 12.07 6.25 -3.66
N TYR A 132 11.31 6.39 -2.56
CA TYR A 132 11.81 6.41 -1.19
C TYR A 132 12.72 7.61 -0.88
N GLY A 133 12.96 8.53 -1.83
CA GLY A 133 14.09 9.46 -1.77
C GLY A 133 15.44 8.74 -1.62
N ALA A 134 15.55 7.54 -2.20
CA ALA A 134 16.71 6.68 -2.09
C ALA A 134 17.99 7.36 -2.64
N PRO A 135 19.09 7.41 -1.87
CA PRO A 135 20.34 8.01 -2.32
C PRO A 135 21.08 7.08 -3.29
N LEU A 136 21.37 7.58 -4.49
CA LEU A 136 22.19 6.90 -5.51
C LEU A 136 23.61 7.53 -5.57
N ASP A 137 24.30 7.66 -4.44
CA ASP A 137 25.69 8.14 -4.43
C ASP A 137 26.66 7.25 -3.61
N GLU A 138 27.88 7.09 -4.13
CA GLU A 138 28.90 6.17 -3.60
C GLU A 138 29.98 6.87 -2.74
N LYS A 139 29.92 8.20 -2.56
CA LYS A 139 31.04 8.98 -2.02
C LYS A 139 31.42 8.56 -0.59
N THR A 140 30.42 8.23 0.21
CA THR A 140 30.60 7.85 1.62
C THR A 140 31.23 6.47 1.79
N ILE A 141 30.98 5.54 0.86
CA ILE A 141 31.51 4.17 0.92
C ILE A 141 32.99 4.17 0.52
N LYS A 142 33.37 4.99 -0.48
CA LYS A 142 34.72 4.99 -1.06
C LYS A 142 35.84 5.21 -0.05
N LYS A 143 35.64 6.02 1.01
CA LYS A 143 36.67 6.29 2.04
C LYS A 143 37.02 5.07 2.90
N HIS A 144 36.11 4.09 2.98
CA HIS A 144 36.25 2.89 3.80
C HIS A 144 36.72 1.66 3.00
N LEU A 145 36.92 1.82 1.70
CA LEU A 145 37.48 0.78 0.83
C LEU A 145 39.02 0.80 0.88
N PRO A 146 39.70 -0.35 0.66
CA PRO A 146 41.14 -0.36 0.46
C PRO A 146 41.56 0.66 -0.61
N LYS A 147 42.67 1.38 -0.41
CA LYS A 147 43.11 2.46 -1.32
C LYS A 147 43.26 2.04 -2.79
N ALA A 148 43.52 0.77 -3.06
CA ALA A 148 43.64 0.21 -4.40
C ALA A 148 42.29 -0.16 -5.06
N THR A 149 41.16 0.05 -4.37
CA THR A 149 39.84 -0.32 -4.88
C THR A 149 39.40 0.65 -5.96
N VAL A 150 39.15 0.12 -7.15
CA VAL A 150 38.57 0.85 -8.27
C VAL A 150 37.08 0.50 -8.33
N LEU A 151 36.23 1.51 -8.13
CA LEU A 151 34.78 1.35 -8.32
C LEU A 151 34.43 1.43 -9.81
N PRO A 152 33.42 0.66 -10.27
CA PRO A 152 32.91 0.82 -11.62
C PRO A 152 32.37 2.25 -11.83
N SER A 153 32.40 2.74 -13.06
CA SER A 153 31.73 4.00 -13.38
C SER A 153 30.22 3.87 -13.23
N VAL A 154 29.57 4.90 -12.70
CA VAL A 154 28.10 4.97 -12.66
C VAL A 154 27.53 4.81 -14.08
N PRO A 155 26.58 3.89 -14.33
CA PRO A 155 25.95 3.73 -15.63
C PRO A 155 25.28 5.03 -16.09
N LYS A 156 25.28 5.29 -17.41
CA LYS A 156 24.54 6.43 -17.97
C LYS A 156 23.03 6.14 -17.92
N THR A 157 22.26 7.06 -17.35
CA THR A 157 20.80 6.99 -17.37
C THR A 157 20.28 7.17 -18.80
N ALA A 158 19.26 6.39 -19.18
CA ALA A 158 18.56 6.60 -20.44
C ALA A 158 17.93 8.00 -20.46
N PRO A 159 17.95 8.72 -21.60
CA PRO A 159 17.36 10.04 -21.68
C PRO A 159 15.84 9.96 -21.51
N MET A 160 15.27 10.90 -20.74
CA MET A 160 13.82 11.06 -20.67
C MET A 160 13.29 11.54 -22.03
N VAL A 161 12.15 11.01 -22.45
CA VAL A 161 11.43 11.44 -23.64
C VAL A 161 10.18 12.22 -23.24
N SER A 162 9.88 13.29 -23.98
CA SER A 162 8.60 14.00 -23.85
C SER A 162 7.65 13.47 -24.92
N LEU A 163 6.43 13.11 -24.52
CA LEU A 163 5.37 12.71 -25.44
C LEU A 163 4.46 13.92 -25.72
N PRO A 164 4.00 14.12 -26.96
CA PRO A 164 3.01 15.16 -27.25
C PRO A 164 1.71 14.87 -26.49
N ALA A 165 0.90 15.92 -26.27
CA ALA A 165 -0.40 15.77 -25.66
C ALA A 165 -1.25 14.74 -26.43
N MET A 166 -1.84 13.80 -25.70
CA MET A 166 -2.66 12.72 -26.27
C MET A 166 -4.13 12.99 -26.00
N ASN A 167 -4.95 12.92 -27.05
CA ASN A 167 -6.40 12.98 -26.90
C ASN A 167 -6.92 11.60 -26.49
N LEU A 168 -7.50 11.54 -25.29
CA LEU A 168 -8.15 10.33 -24.79
C LEU A 168 -9.62 10.31 -25.19
N VAL A 169 -10.09 9.17 -25.69
CA VAL A 169 -11.49 8.96 -26.07
C VAL A 169 -12.14 8.02 -25.05
N ALA A 170 -13.34 8.36 -24.60
CA ALA A 170 -14.12 7.50 -23.73
C ALA A 170 -14.47 6.20 -24.49
N SER A 171 -14.08 5.07 -23.92
CA SER A 171 -14.27 3.74 -24.52
C SER A 171 -15.49 2.99 -23.96
N GLY A 172 -16.08 3.50 -22.87
CA GLY A 172 -17.30 2.98 -22.27
C GLY A 172 -17.29 3.04 -20.74
N GLN A 173 -18.46 2.81 -20.16
CA GLN A 173 -18.68 2.84 -18.71
C GLN A 173 -18.48 1.46 -18.10
N LEU A 174 -17.90 1.40 -16.89
CA LEU A 174 -17.63 0.18 -16.16
C LEU A 174 -18.90 -0.66 -15.95
N PHE A 175 -20.04 -0.02 -15.65
CA PHE A 175 -21.29 -0.73 -15.36
C PHE A 175 -21.93 -1.38 -16.60
N ASP A 176 -21.52 -0.98 -17.81
CA ASP A 176 -21.95 -1.61 -19.08
C ASP A 176 -21.07 -2.81 -19.47
N MET A 177 -19.98 -3.03 -18.73
CA MET A 177 -18.92 -4.00 -19.00
C MET A 177 -18.76 -5.02 -17.87
N LEU A 178 -19.80 -5.20 -17.07
CA LEU A 178 -19.77 -6.11 -15.92
C LEU A 178 -19.69 -7.58 -16.37
N PRO A 179 -18.89 -8.41 -15.68
CA PRO A 179 -18.86 -9.86 -15.90
C PRO A 179 -20.14 -10.53 -15.37
N SER A 180 -20.19 -11.86 -15.39
CA SER A 180 -21.24 -12.60 -14.70
C SER A 180 -21.14 -12.38 -13.18
N PRO A 181 -22.26 -12.11 -12.48
CA PRO A 181 -22.23 -11.91 -11.04
C PRO A 181 -22.20 -13.22 -10.27
N THR A 182 -21.63 -13.16 -9.07
CA THR A 182 -21.91 -14.13 -7.99
C THR A 182 -23.10 -13.63 -7.18
N THR A 183 -24.16 -14.43 -7.05
CA THR A 183 -25.38 -14.03 -6.33
C THR A 183 -25.50 -14.70 -4.97
N LYS A 184 -25.79 -13.92 -3.92
CA LYS A 184 -26.01 -14.42 -2.55
C LYS A 184 -27.06 -13.57 -1.81
N ALA A 185 -27.67 -14.11 -0.77
CA ALA A 185 -28.60 -13.37 0.06
C ALA A 185 -27.93 -12.20 0.81
N GLN A 186 -26.67 -12.38 1.22
CA GLN A 186 -25.82 -11.39 1.90
C GLN A 186 -24.57 -11.12 1.05
N PRO A 187 -23.97 -9.92 1.13
CA PRO A 187 -22.73 -9.66 0.43
C PRO A 187 -21.61 -10.46 1.09
N ILE A 188 -20.60 -10.83 0.29
CA ILE A 188 -19.39 -11.49 0.77
C ILE A 188 -18.16 -10.66 0.41
N ASN A 189 -17.09 -10.82 1.18
CA ASN A 189 -15.83 -10.13 0.93
C ASN A 189 -15.20 -10.55 -0.40
N MET A 190 -14.28 -9.72 -0.88
CA MET A 190 -13.53 -9.87 -2.13
C MET A 190 -12.81 -11.21 -2.21
N GLU A 191 -12.20 -11.68 -1.12
CA GLU A 191 -11.47 -12.94 -1.09
C GLU A 191 -12.41 -14.15 -1.24
N ALA A 192 -13.61 -14.08 -0.66
CA ALA A 192 -14.64 -15.10 -0.81
C ALA A 192 -15.25 -15.14 -2.24
N LEU A 193 -15.07 -14.06 -3.03
CA LEU A 193 -15.35 -14.05 -4.47
C LEU A 193 -14.19 -14.62 -5.31
N GLY A 194 -13.08 -15.03 -4.68
CA GLY A 194 -11.88 -15.49 -5.37
C GLY A 194 -11.06 -14.35 -5.98
N GLN A 195 -11.28 -13.10 -5.56
CA GLN A 195 -10.57 -11.93 -6.06
C GLN A 195 -9.57 -11.41 -5.01
N ASN A 196 -8.40 -10.92 -5.46
CA ASN A 196 -7.36 -10.41 -4.56
C ASN A 196 -7.22 -8.88 -4.60
N THR A 197 -7.35 -8.26 -5.76
CA THR A 197 -7.05 -6.84 -6.01
C THR A 197 -8.08 -6.22 -6.94
N GLY A 198 -8.07 -4.89 -7.11
CA GLY A 198 -8.98 -4.19 -7.99
C GLY A 198 -10.28 -3.74 -7.30
N LEU A 199 -11.39 -3.83 -8.02
CA LEU A 199 -12.69 -3.32 -7.60
C LEU A 199 -13.71 -4.47 -7.42
N VAL A 200 -14.73 -4.28 -6.60
CA VAL A 200 -15.91 -5.15 -6.58
C VAL A 200 -17.15 -4.28 -6.64
N LEU A 201 -18.03 -4.53 -7.61
CA LEU A 201 -19.36 -3.92 -7.60
C LEU A 201 -20.32 -4.85 -6.88
N TYR A 202 -21.00 -4.33 -5.86
CA TYR A 202 -22.11 -4.99 -5.20
C TYR A 202 -23.40 -4.34 -5.71
N ARG A 203 -24.39 -5.14 -6.14
CA ARG A 203 -25.66 -4.63 -6.66
C ARG A 203 -26.82 -5.31 -5.96
N THR A 204 -27.80 -4.54 -5.50
CA THR A 204 -29.10 -5.06 -5.06
C THR A 204 -30.24 -4.20 -5.63
N THR A 205 -31.41 -4.80 -5.77
CA THR A 205 -32.65 -4.10 -6.12
C THR A 205 -33.50 -3.94 -4.87
N ILE A 206 -33.94 -2.72 -4.61
CA ILE A 206 -34.67 -2.36 -3.40
C ILE A 206 -36.06 -2.98 -3.41
N ALA A 207 -36.36 -3.80 -2.38
CA ALA A 207 -37.59 -4.59 -2.31
C ALA A 207 -38.82 -3.77 -1.84
N SER A 208 -38.60 -2.71 -1.07
CA SER A 208 -39.60 -1.82 -0.51
C SER A 208 -39.02 -0.43 -0.32
N ASP A 209 -39.87 0.60 -0.37
CA ASP A 209 -39.46 1.97 -0.07
C ASP A 209 -38.75 2.07 1.29
N ALA A 210 -37.65 2.82 1.33
CA ALA A 210 -36.85 3.01 2.54
C ALA A 210 -36.23 4.42 2.54
N GLN A 211 -36.16 5.06 3.70
CA GLN A 211 -35.53 6.37 3.84
C GLN A 211 -34.73 6.42 5.14
N GLY A 212 -33.42 6.60 5.03
CA GLY A 212 -32.56 6.64 6.20
C GLY A 212 -31.09 6.59 5.84
N ASN A 213 -30.24 6.45 6.86
CA ASN A 213 -28.80 6.33 6.65
C ASN A 213 -28.47 4.94 6.09
N LEU A 214 -27.65 4.92 5.04
CA LEU A 214 -26.94 3.71 4.61
C LEU A 214 -25.84 3.43 5.62
N VAL A 215 -25.88 2.24 6.24
CA VAL A 215 -24.92 1.84 7.27
C VAL A 215 -24.38 0.46 6.93
N PRO A 216 -23.12 0.37 6.47
CA PRO A 216 -22.37 -0.88 6.49
C PRO A 216 -22.14 -1.34 7.93
N GLU A 217 -22.28 -2.64 8.19
CA GLU A 217 -22.09 -3.24 9.52
C GLU A 217 -20.64 -3.11 10.01
N ASP A 218 -19.70 -3.30 9.09
CA ASP A 218 -18.27 -3.06 9.31
C ASP A 218 -17.84 -1.69 8.75
N TYR A 219 -16.58 -1.31 8.94
CA TYR A 219 -16.00 -0.12 8.33
C TYR A 219 -15.71 -0.33 6.82
N PRO A 220 -15.59 0.75 6.02
CA PRO A 220 -15.27 0.61 4.59
C PRO A 220 -13.88 0.00 4.37
N ARG A 221 -13.78 -1.01 3.50
CA ARG A 221 -12.55 -1.76 3.16
C ARG A 221 -12.29 -1.74 1.63
N ASP A 222 -11.87 -0.61 1.06
CA ASP A 222 -11.39 0.60 1.75
C ASP A 222 -12.17 1.85 1.37
N ARG A 223 -12.56 1.96 0.10
CA ARG A 223 -13.40 3.04 -0.39
C ARG A 223 -14.65 2.47 -1.05
N ILE A 224 -15.81 2.95 -0.65
CA ILE A 224 -17.10 2.55 -1.18
C ILE A 224 -17.74 3.76 -1.86
N LEU A 225 -17.79 3.73 -3.19
CA LEU A 225 -18.54 4.70 -3.98
C LEU A 225 -19.99 4.22 -4.09
N VAL A 226 -20.95 5.02 -3.63
CA VAL A 226 -22.36 4.61 -3.58
C VAL A 226 -23.13 5.23 -4.72
N TYR A 227 -23.83 4.39 -5.48
CA TYR A 227 -24.67 4.79 -6.59
C TYR A 227 -26.11 4.33 -6.37
N VAL A 228 -27.07 5.18 -6.74
CA VAL A 228 -28.50 4.84 -6.81
C VAL A 228 -28.96 5.09 -8.23
N ASN A 229 -29.51 4.07 -8.91
CA ASN A 229 -29.94 4.15 -10.31
C ASN A 229 -28.86 4.73 -11.23
N GLY A 230 -27.61 4.32 -11.03
CA GLY A 230 -26.45 4.78 -11.79
C GLY A 230 -25.95 6.19 -11.48
N LYS A 231 -26.60 6.94 -10.57
CA LYS A 231 -26.14 8.27 -10.13
C LYS A 231 -25.34 8.14 -8.83
N ARG A 232 -24.17 8.79 -8.73
CA ARG A 232 -23.34 8.78 -7.52
C ARG A 232 -24.01 9.62 -6.44
N THR A 233 -24.32 9.01 -5.30
CA THR A 233 -25.01 9.66 -4.18
C THR A 233 -24.11 9.90 -2.98
N GLY A 234 -23.01 9.15 -2.86
CA GLY A 234 -22.08 9.33 -1.74
C GLY A 234 -20.82 8.48 -1.81
N ILE A 235 -20.07 8.52 -0.71
CA ILE A 235 -18.81 7.81 -0.53
C ILE A 235 -18.62 7.47 0.95
N PHE A 236 -18.12 6.27 1.23
CA PHE A 236 -17.44 5.94 2.50
C PHE A 236 -15.96 5.71 2.18
N ASP A 237 -15.06 6.31 2.94
CA ASP A 237 -13.62 6.26 2.66
C ASP A 237 -12.84 5.98 3.95
N ALA A 238 -11.99 4.96 3.95
CA ALA A 238 -11.12 4.62 5.06
C ALA A 238 -9.97 5.62 5.26
N ILE A 239 -9.59 6.39 4.23
CA ILE A 239 -8.62 7.49 4.32
C ILE A 239 -9.27 8.71 5.02
N TYR A 240 -10.52 9.01 4.66
CA TYR A 240 -11.28 10.15 5.19
C TYR A 240 -12.57 9.67 5.86
N PRO A 241 -12.52 9.20 7.12
CA PRO A 241 -13.64 8.53 7.79
C PRO A 241 -14.84 9.45 8.15
N LEU A 242 -14.85 10.69 7.64
CA LEU A 242 -15.93 11.68 7.82
C LEU A 242 -16.37 12.21 6.43
N PRO A 243 -17.68 12.40 6.18
CA PRO A 243 -18.81 12.18 7.10
C PRO A 243 -19.19 10.69 7.19
N LYS A 244 -19.59 10.25 8.39
CA LYS A 244 -20.03 8.86 8.63
C LYS A 244 -21.41 8.53 8.07
N ASN A 245 -22.23 9.54 7.76
CA ASN A 245 -23.64 9.34 7.47
C ASN A 245 -23.94 9.70 6.01
N LEU A 246 -24.47 8.73 5.27
CA LEU A 246 -25.04 8.92 3.94
C LEU A 246 -26.54 8.62 4.00
N THR A 247 -27.38 9.65 3.99
CA THR A 247 -28.83 9.48 3.98
C THR A 247 -29.32 9.24 2.55
N LEU A 248 -30.10 8.18 2.35
CA LEU A 248 -30.71 7.81 1.08
C LEU A 248 -32.23 7.84 1.19
N SER A 249 -32.90 8.12 0.08
CA SER A 249 -34.32 7.89 -0.13
C SER A 249 -34.45 6.94 -1.32
N LEU A 250 -34.88 5.71 -1.04
CA LEU A 250 -34.94 4.60 -1.97
C LEU A 250 -36.39 4.19 -2.18
N ARG A 251 -36.75 3.90 -3.43
CA ARG A 251 -38.05 3.35 -3.82
C ARG A 251 -37.91 1.89 -4.18
N LYS A 252 -39.00 1.14 -4.02
CA LYS A 252 -39.09 -0.22 -4.56
C LYS A 252 -38.72 -0.23 -6.05
N GLY A 253 -37.79 -1.09 -6.43
CA GLY A 253 -37.28 -1.21 -7.80
C GLY A 253 -36.03 -0.37 -8.08
N ASP A 254 -35.62 0.53 -7.19
CA ASP A 254 -34.35 1.22 -7.31
C ASP A 254 -33.18 0.22 -7.26
N THR A 255 -32.10 0.56 -7.95
CA THR A 255 -30.83 -0.18 -7.89
C THR A 255 -29.87 0.54 -6.97
N LEU A 256 -29.32 -0.17 -5.99
CA LEU A 256 -28.23 0.31 -5.15
C LEU A 256 -26.95 -0.42 -5.54
N ASP A 257 -25.92 0.37 -5.85
CA ASP A 257 -24.65 -0.09 -6.41
C ASP A 257 -23.46 0.44 -5.58
N PRO A 258 -23.06 -0.22 -4.47
CA PRO A 258 -21.78 0.07 -3.84
C PRO A 258 -20.61 -0.49 -4.66
N LEU A 259 -19.80 0.39 -5.24
CA LEU A 259 -18.54 0.04 -5.90
C LEU A 259 -17.40 0.18 -4.89
N VAL A 260 -16.78 -0.94 -4.53
CA VAL A 260 -15.70 -0.99 -3.54
C VAL A 260 -14.34 -1.04 -4.22
N GLU A 261 -13.44 -0.17 -3.80
CA GLU A 261 -12.03 -0.10 -4.21
C GLU A 261 -11.13 -0.62 -3.08
N ASN A 262 -10.24 -1.56 -3.41
CA ASN A 262 -9.15 -2.00 -2.54
C ASN A 262 -7.93 -1.09 -2.79
N LEU A 263 -7.56 -0.30 -1.78
CA LEU A 263 -6.49 0.70 -1.85
C LEU A 263 -5.12 0.15 -1.42
N GLY A 264 -5.04 -1.15 -1.11
CA GLY A 264 -3.86 -1.81 -0.57
C GLY A 264 -4.14 -2.45 0.78
N ARG A 265 -3.64 -3.67 1.00
CA ARG A 265 -3.72 -4.31 2.32
C ARG A 265 -2.68 -3.71 3.24
N VAL A 266 -3.05 -3.58 4.51
CA VAL A 266 -2.12 -3.15 5.56
C VAL A 266 -0.98 -4.16 5.66
N ASN A 267 0.25 -3.67 5.57
CA ASN A 267 1.46 -4.49 5.52
C ASN A 267 2.37 -4.30 6.74
N TYR A 268 1.91 -3.58 7.76
CA TYR A 268 2.63 -3.35 9.00
C TYR A 268 1.70 -3.43 10.23
N ASP A 269 2.24 -3.84 11.37
CA ASP A 269 1.57 -3.91 12.68
C ASP A 269 0.36 -4.88 12.75
N SER A 270 -0.38 -4.77 13.85
CA SER A 270 -1.46 -5.63 14.36
C SER A 270 -2.68 -5.74 13.47
N ARG A 271 -2.80 -4.94 12.42
CA ARG A 271 -3.90 -4.98 11.45
C ARG A 271 -3.69 -6.02 10.35
N ILE A 272 -2.47 -6.52 10.14
CA ILE A 272 -2.15 -7.53 9.11
C ILE A 272 -3.06 -8.77 9.14
N PRO A 273 -3.40 -9.36 10.32
CA PRO A 273 -4.22 -10.58 10.35
C PRO A 273 -5.65 -10.40 9.81
N ASP A 274 -6.22 -9.18 9.86
CA ASP A 274 -7.57 -8.87 9.38
C ASP A 274 -7.54 -7.88 8.21
N GLN A 275 -7.19 -8.40 7.03
CA GLN A 275 -7.10 -7.62 5.78
C GLN A 275 -8.05 -8.13 4.68
N ARG A 276 -9.25 -8.56 5.08
CA ARG A 276 -10.34 -8.80 4.12
C ARG A 276 -10.73 -7.49 3.43
N LYS A 277 -11.13 -7.57 2.16
CA LYS A 277 -11.51 -6.41 1.33
C LYS A 277 -12.92 -6.58 0.77
N GLY A 278 -13.52 -5.50 0.26
CA GLY A 278 -14.93 -5.52 -0.16
C GLY A 278 -15.88 -5.22 1.01
N ILE A 279 -17.08 -5.79 0.99
CA ILE A 279 -18.03 -5.67 2.11
C ILE A 279 -17.88 -6.87 3.05
N VAL A 280 -17.70 -6.58 4.34
CA VAL A 280 -17.74 -7.54 5.43
C VAL A 280 -18.99 -7.26 6.27
N GLY A 281 -19.81 -8.28 6.50
CA GLY A 281 -21.09 -8.13 7.19
C GLY A 281 -22.21 -7.60 6.29
N THR A 282 -23.26 -7.07 6.90
CA THR A 282 -24.47 -6.62 6.23
C THR A 282 -24.43 -5.12 5.88
N ILE A 283 -25.38 -4.68 5.05
CA ILE A 283 -25.65 -3.27 4.81
C ILE A 283 -27.11 -3.01 5.15
N THR A 284 -27.37 -1.93 5.88
CA THR A 284 -28.72 -1.52 6.26
C THR A 284 -29.06 -0.13 5.74
N VAL A 285 -30.34 0.10 5.47
CA VAL A 285 -30.91 1.45 5.31
C VAL A 285 -32.11 1.53 6.24
N ASP A 286 -32.14 2.55 7.10
CA ASP A 286 -33.21 2.70 8.10
C ASP A 286 -33.40 1.43 8.96
N GLN A 287 -32.28 0.82 9.40
CA GLN A 287 -32.25 -0.44 10.16
C GLN A 287 -32.80 -1.68 9.41
N HIS A 288 -33.19 -1.55 8.15
CA HIS A 288 -33.57 -2.68 7.31
C HIS A 288 -32.36 -3.23 6.57
N THR A 289 -32.05 -4.51 6.80
CA THR A 289 -30.98 -5.21 6.09
C THR A 289 -31.32 -5.39 4.62
N LEU A 290 -30.43 -4.91 3.76
CA LEU A 290 -30.49 -5.11 2.32
C LEU A 290 -30.02 -6.53 1.98
N THR A 291 -30.75 -7.20 1.08
CA THR A 291 -30.53 -8.61 0.74
C THR A 291 -30.48 -8.83 -0.77
N TYR A 292 -30.18 -10.07 -1.19
CA TYR A 292 -30.14 -10.50 -2.60
C TYR A 292 -29.16 -9.70 -3.46
N TRP A 293 -27.89 -9.88 -3.14
CA TRP A 293 -26.77 -9.21 -3.77
C TRP A 293 -26.28 -9.96 -5.00
N SER A 294 -26.06 -9.21 -6.09
CA SER A 294 -25.26 -9.60 -7.24
C SER A 294 -23.89 -8.93 -7.13
N MET A 295 -22.82 -9.71 -7.07
CA MET A 295 -21.45 -9.22 -6.85
C MET A 295 -20.60 -9.48 -8.08
N TYR A 296 -19.99 -8.42 -8.60
CA TYR A 296 -19.20 -8.45 -9.82
C TYR A 296 -17.73 -8.26 -9.46
N SER A 297 -16.94 -9.32 -9.68
CA SER A 297 -15.49 -9.31 -9.47
C SER A 297 -14.80 -8.55 -10.60
N LEU A 298 -14.03 -7.52 -10.27
CA LEU A 298 -13.36 -6.64 -11.23
C LEU A 298 -11.87 -6.52 -10.88
N PRO A 299 -11.05 -7.56 -11.18
CA PRO A 299 -9.61 -7.53 -10.90
C PRO A 299 -8.85 -6.52 -11.80
N LEU A 300 -9.39 -6.24 -12.99
CA LEU A 300 -8.85 -5.29 -13.97
C LEU A 300 -7.43 -5.63 -14.48
N ASP A 301 -7.08 -6.92 -14.49
CA ASP A 301 -5.77 -7.41 -14.99
C ASP A 301 -5.58 -7.20 -16.49
N GLN A 302 -6.67 -7.01 -17.23
CA GLN A 302 -6.69 -6.77 -18.67
C GLN A 302 -7.57 -5.57 -18.98
N PRO A 303 -7.22 -4.79 -20.03
CA PRO A 303 -8.09 -3.72 -20.49
C PRO A 303 -9.47 -4.29 -20.90
N PRO A 304 -10.57 -3.59 -20.61
CA PRO A 304 -11.90 -4.05 -20.97
C PRO A 304 -12.07 -4.09 -22.49
N THR A 305 -12.93 -4.99 -22.98
CA THR A 305 -13.35 -4.97 -24.37
C THR A 305 -14.22 -3.74 -24.62
N MET A 306 -13.79 -2.88 -25.55
CA MET A 306 -14.45 -1.61 -25.84
C MET A 306 -15.92 -1.80 -26.23
N LYS A 307 -16.81 -1.00 -25.66
CA LYS A 307 -18.22 -0.94 -26.02
C LYS A 307 -18.67 0.52 -26.03
N SER A 308 -19.24 0.97 -27.14
CA SER A 308 -19.88 2.29 -27.18
C SER A 308 -20.98 2.36 -26.12
N SER A 309 -20.85 3.29 -25.17
CA SER A 309 -21.87 3.56 -24.15
C SER A 309 -22.55 4.89 -24.46
N ASN A 310 -23.87 4.88 -24.50
CA ASN A 310 -24.73 6.06 -24.63
C ASN A 310 -25.49 6.39 -23.33
N ALA A 311 -25.22 5.67 -22.24
CA ALA A 311 -25.99 5.80 -20.99
C ALA A 311 -25.53 7.04 -20.20
N LYS A 312 -26.48 7.82 -19.67
CA LYS A 312 -26.19 8.88 -18.70
C LYS A 312 -26.13 8.26 -17.31
N SER A 313 -24.95 7.78 -16.91
CA SER A 313 -24.66 7.35 -15.55
C SER A 313 -23.36 7.99 -15.07
N ASP A 314 -23.19 8.08 -13.75
CA ASP A 314 -21.94 8.53 -13.12
C ASP A 314 -20.93 7.37 -12.98
N SER A 315 -21.16 6.24 -13.66
CA SER A 315 -20.28 5.07 -13.63
C SER A 315 -18.86 5.44 -14.08
N PRO A 316 -17.81 4.85 -13.46
CA PRO A 316 -16.45 5.06 -13.91
C PRO A 316 -16.27 4.77 -15.40
N VAL A 317 -15.52 5.62 -16.09
CA VAL A 317 -15.32 5.54 -17.54
C VAL A 317 -13.90 5.07 -17.83
N PHE A 318 -13.77 4.09 -18.73
CA PHE A 318 -12.48 3.76 -19.32
C PHE A 318 -12.15 4.70 -20.47
N TYR A 319 -10.92 5.20 -20.48
CA TYR A 319 -10.40 6.05 -21.54
C TYR A 319 -9.29 5.32 -22.27
N PHE A 320 -9.31 5.40 -23.60
CA PHE A 320 -8.26 4.83 -24.43
C PHE A 320 -7.69 5.90 -25.34
N ARG A 321 -6.42 5.73 -25.71
CA ARG A 321 -5.86 6.42 -26.86
C ARG A 321 -6.46 5.76 -28.11
N GLY A 322 -7.26 6.51 -28.87
CA GLY A 322 -7.75 6.05 -30.17
C GLY A 322 -6.57 5.64 -31.07
N LEU A 323 -6.75 4.57 -31.85
CA LEU A 323 -5.78 4.13 -32.87
C LEU A 323 -5.47 5.25 -33.87
#